data_AF-A0A3A4K7Z4-F1
#
_entry.id   AF-A0A3A4K7Z4-F1
#
_cell.length_a   1.000
_cell.length_b   1.000
_cell.length_c   1.000
_cell.angle_alpha   90.00
_cell.angle_beta   90.00
_cell.angle_gamma   90.00
#
_symmetry.space_group_name_H-M   'P 1'
#
loop_
_entity.id
_entity.type
_entity.pdbx_description
1 polymer ?
#
loop_
_entity_poly.entity_id
_entity_poly.type
_entity_poly.pdbx_seq_one_letter_code
_entity_poly.pdbx_strand_id
1 'polypeptide(L)'
;MQKTGLVLAFLPLLEKAVQGGRWFEPGHPVPLGMRGLRIVARDDDTLGFEERTESGEWTEQVDQTLAEHVAQLNACDRLGLPISQDWLHESDLAIIQPCALESESIILDRKVDSSWKGHSGWRVFCGTAHEHRDLTYPPLSEVVAACPSAAQFLRLPDRGRVSFQPPESPDGVIAVHAWYQEELLNSGQPTWFPELGHQFPWIRRALWEFAPGHCRTSVGESAGLPDVVARVNDPAAGDVSWVLDDIQYRICEEGFRFTAGQTIQCGARTLRLIDRPDGFIGLQERLPGNEWSEQVDNTLREQSRQRRFLRSMGAPDDWLQFPADHQQVRVGWCVNETTSALVFARAEEDGLSRFSGWTLTCDREHDHAAENARPIWELCESFPFLAQLLPLPPNLSVHIDLPGGAASDAIRFRILTHGLEIVRDPDFC
;
A
#
# COMPACT_ATOMS: atom_id res chain seq x y z
N MET A 1 8.50 2.69 -1.55
CA MET A 1 8.14 2.75 -2.99
C MET A 1 6.65 2.40 -3.12
N GLN A 2 5.77 3.38 -3.30
CA GLN A 2 4.32 3.25 -3.01
C GLN A 2 3.46 3.04 -4.27
N LYS A 3 2.56 2.04 -4.18
CA LYS A 3 1.22 1.77 -4.76
C LYS A 3 0.67 2.56 -5.96
N THR A 4 1.14 3.76 -6.26
CA THR A 4 0.83 4.52 -7.48
C THR A 4 1.50 3.94 -8.73
N GLY A 5 2.31 2.88 -8.61
CA GLY A 5 3.21 2.45 -9.67
C GLY A 5 2.75 1.29 -10.55
N LEU A 6 1.80 0.41 -10.15
CA LEU A 6 1.63 -0.86 -10.88
C LEU A 6 0.58 -0.84 -11.99
N VAL A 7 -0.64 -0.37 -11.68
CA VAL A 7 -1.61 -0.05 -12.74
C VAL A 7 -1.01 1.02 -13.66
N LEU A 8 -0.25 1.97 -13.12
CA LEU A 8 0.55 2.96 -13.87
C LEU A 8 1.94 2.48 -14.35
N ALA A 9 2.35 1.22 -14.19
CA ALA A 9 3.54 0.68 -14.88
C ALA A 9 3.12 -0.23 -16.02
N PHE A 10 2.05 -0.99 -15.81
CA PHE A 10 1.44 -1.83 -16.83
C PHE A 10 0.66 -1.02 -17.86
N LEU A 11 -0.18 -0.06 -17.43
CA LEU A 11 -0.93 0.78 -18.37
C LEU A 11 -0.01 1.59 -19.28
N PRO A 12 1.10 2.24 -18.84
CA PRO A 12 2.00 2.91 -19.77
C PRO A 12 2.72 1.98 -20.73
N LEU A 13 2.94 0.70 -20.38
CA LEU A 13 3.46 -0.29 -21.34
C LEU A 13 2.42 -0.57 -22.43
N LEU A 14 1.15 -0.70 -22.07
CA LEU A 14 0.04 -0.86 -23.01
C LEU A 14 -0.20 0.42 -23.83
N GLU A 15 -0.26 1.58 -23.19
CA GLU A 15 -0.40 2.89 -23.85
C GLU A 15 0.73 3.13 -24.84
N LYS A 16 1.98 2.85 -24.46
CA LYS A 16 3.13 2.97 -25.36
C LYS A 16 3.05 1.98 -26.52
N ALA A 17 2.52 0.77 -26.29
CA ALA A 17 2.29 -0.21 -27.36
C ALA A 17 1.21 0.29 -28.35
N VAL A 18 0.08 0.80 -27.84
CA VAL A 18 -1.02 1.37 -28.63
C VAL A 18 -0.57 2.62 -29.38
N GLN A 19 0.13 3.55 -28.72
CA GLN A 19 0.72 4.74 -29.35
C GLN A 19 1.77 4.37 -30.41
N GLY A 20 2.44 3.23 -30.24
CA GLY A 20 3.33 2.62 -31.23
C GLY A 20 2.62 1.86 -32.35
N GLY A 21 1.29 1.91 -32.42
CA GLY A 21 0.46 1.27 -33.44
C GLY A 21 0.21 -0.23 -33.24
N ARG A 22 0.53 -0.79 -32.07
CA ARG A 22 0.16 -2.18 -31.73
C ARG A 22 -1.28 -2.21 -31.27
N TRP A 23 -2.05 -3.10 -31.89
CA TRP A 23 -3.42 -3.40 -31.48
C TRP A 23 -3.43 -4.69 -30.68
N PHE A 24 -4.31 -4.71 -29.69
CA PHE A 24 -4.52 -5.86 -28.83
C PHE A 24 -5.84 -6.53 -29.22
N GLU A 25 -5.79 -7.83 -29.46
CA GLU A 25 -6.97 -8.62 -29.82
C GLU A 25 -7.41 -9.47 -28.62
N PRO A 26 -8.72 -9.73 -28.47
CA PRO A 26 -9.20 -10.71 -27.50
C PRO A 26 -8.51 -12.06 -27.68
N GLY A 27 -8.12 -12.69 -26.58
CA GLY A 27 -7.33 -13.91 -26.55
C GLY A 27 -5.82 -13.70 -26.59
N HIS A 28 -5.33 -12.48 -26.83
CA HIS A 28 -3.89 -12.21 -26.83
C HIS A 28 -3.31 -12.36 -25.40
N PRO A 29 -2.21 -13.12 -25.22
CA PRO A 29 -1.55 -13.22 -23.94
C PRO A 29 -0.75 -11.95 -23.66
N VAL A 30 -0.85 -11.42 -22.45
CA VAL A 30 -0.02 -10.32 -21.97
C VAL A 30 0.82 -10.83 -20.80
N PRO A 31 2.14 -10.93 -20.97
CA PRO A 31 2.99 -11.42 -19.90
C PRO A 31 3.13 -10.35 -18.81
N LEU A 32 2.96 -10.74 -17.55
CA LEU A 32 3.19 -9.88 -16.40
C LEU A 32 3.70 -10.72 -15.23
N GLY A 33 4.95 -10.50 -14.80
CA GLY A 33 5.59 -11.42 -13.86
C GLY A 33 5.84 -12.80 -14.49
N MET A 34 5.44 -13.87 -13.79
CA MET A 34 5.44 -15.25 -14.31
C MET A 34 4.09 -15.62 -14.92
N ARG A 35 3.00 -15.01 -14.44
CA ARG A 35 1.64 -15.34 -14.87
C ARG A 35 1.31 -14.70 -16.21
N GLY A 36 0.52 -15.42 -17.00
CA GLY A 36 -0.02 -14.92 -18.25
C GLY A 36 -1.39 -14.29 -18.02
N LEU A 37 -1.54 -13.00 -18.34
CA LEU A 37 -2.86 -12.39 -18.51
C LEU A 37 -3.38 -12.70 -19.91
N ARG A 38 -4.70 -12.70 -20.07
CA ARG A 38 -5.36 -12.81 -21.38
C ARG A 38 -6.29 -11.61 -21.58
N ILE A 39 -6.26 -11.04 -22.77
CA ILE A 39 -7.17 -9.95 -23.12
C ILE A 39 -8.56 -10.51 -23.41
N VAL A 40 -9.61 -9.88 -22.89
CA VAL A 40 -11.00 -10.25 -23.15
C VAL A 40 -11.76 -9.04 -23.70
N ALA A 41 -12.71 -9.27 -24.62
CA ALA A 41 -13.63 -8.22 -25.05
C ALA A 41 -14.85 -8.19 -24.14
N ARG A 42 -15.34 -6.99 -23.82
CA ARG A 42 -16.58 -6.76 -23.09
C ARG A 42 -17.70 -6.33 -24.03
N ASP A 43 -18.93 -6.44 -23.53
CA ASP A 43 -20.14 -6.06 -24.27
C ASP A 43 -20.26 -4.53 -24.52
N ASP A 44 -19.47 -3.72 -23.82
CA ASP A 44 -19.44 -2.25 -23.92
C ASP A 44 -18.36 -1.73 -24.89
N ASP A 45 -17.86 -2.60 -25.78
CA ASP A 45 -16.76 -2.34 -26.72
C ASP A 45 -15.41 -1.99 -26.03
N THR A 46 -15.26 -2.28 -24.73
CA THR A 46 -13.97 -2.16 -24.03
C THR A 46 -13.22 -3.49 -23.96
N LEU A 47 -11.93 -3.42 -23.64
CA LEU A 47 -11.07 -4.58 -23.39
C LEU A 47 -10.83 -4.73 -21.89
N GLY A 48 -10.94 -5.97 -21.40
CA GLY A 48 -10.57 -6.38 -20.06
C GLY A 48 -9.34 -7.28 -20.04
N PHE A 49 -8.98 -7.71 -18.84
CA PHE A 49 -7.94 -8.70 -18.61
C PHE A 49 -8.49 -9.83 -17.75
N GLU A 50 -8.21 -11.06 -18.15
CA GLU A 50 -8.45 -12.25 -17.38
C GLU A 50 -7.13 -12.84 -16.91
N GLU A 51 -7.14 -13.43 -15.73
CA GLU A 51 -6.07 -14.29 -15.24
C GLU A 51 -6.61 -15.70 -14.97
N ARG A 52 -5.70 -16.67 -14.89
CA ARG A 52 -6.04 -18.03 -14.47
C ARG A 52 -6.13 -18.11 -12.95
N THR A 53 -7.28 -18.54 -12.47
CA THR A 53 -7.51 -18.90 -11.07
C THR A 53 -6.81 -20.22 -10.72
N GLU A 54 -6.77 -20.56 -9.43
CA GLU A 54 -6.20 -21.83 -8.94
C GLU A 54 -6.88 -23.08 -9.52
N SER A 55 -8.15 -22.98 -9.91
CA SER A 55 -8.88 -24.06 -10.59
C SER A 55 -8.50 -24.20 -12.08
N GLY A 56 -7.69 -23.29 -12.61
CA GLY A 56 -7.30 -23.22 -14.02
C GLY A 56 -8.31 -22.51 -14.91
N GLU A 57 -9.40 -21.99 -14.35
CA GLU A 57 -10.40 -21.20 -15.07
C GLU A 57 -9.91 -19.77 -15.30
N TRP A 58 -10.22 -19.21 -16.46
CA TRP A 58 -9.98 -17.79 -16.73
C TRP A 58 -11.09 -16.98 -16.09
N THR A 59 -10.72 -16.00 -15.27
CA THR A 59 -11.64 -15.07 -14.62
C THR A 59 -11.16 -13.65 -14.87
N GLU A 60 -12.10 -12.73 -15.12
CA GLU A 60 -11.80 -11.34 -15.38
C GLU A 60 -11.36 -10.60 -14.11
N GLN A 61 -10.10 -10.80 -13.74
CA GLN A 61 -9.40 -10.20 -12.62
C GLN A 61 -7.88 -10.23 -12.92
N VAL A 62 -7.09 -9.46 -12.19
CA VAL A 62 -5.62 -9.41 -12.35
C VAL A 62 -4.88 -9.44 -11.01
N ASP A 63 -5.60 -9.77 -9.95
CA ASP A 63 -5.19 -9.52 -8.57
C ASP A 63 -3.99 -10.39 -8.20
N GLN A 64 -4.03 -11.68 -8.51
CA GLN A 64 -2.95 -12.62 -8.19
C GLN A 64 -1.70 -12.34 -9.02
N THR A 65 -1.88 -12.02 -10.30
CA THR A 65 -0.78 -11.68 -11.21
C THR A 65 -0.07 -10.40 -10.79
N LEU A 66 -0.84 -9.36 -10.42
CA LEU A 66 -0.27 -8.14 -9.86
C LEU A 66 0.38 -8.42 -8.51
N ALA A 67 -0.23 -9.27 -7.67
CA ALA A 67 0.28 -9.63 -6.35
C ALA A 67 1.70 -10.15 -6.43
N GLU A 68 1.88 -11.20 -7.21
CA GLU A 68 3.18 -11.82 -7.45
C GLU A 68 4.17 -10.85 -8.10
N HIS A 69 3.72 -10.03 -9.05
CA HIS A 69 4.61 -9.06 -9.68
C HIS A 69 5.18 -8.05 -8.67
N VAL A 70 4.37 -7.55 -7.75
CA VAL A 70 4.85 -6.64 -6.68
C VAL A 70 5.76 -7.34 -5.70
N ALA A 71 5.42 -8.58 -5.31
CA ALA A 71 6.28 -9.45 -4.50
C ALA A 71 7.69 -9.46 -5.04
N GLN A 72 7.78 -9.72 -6.34
CA GLN A 72 9.01 -9.85 -7.08
C GLN A 72 9.80 -8.54 -7.13
N LEU A 73 9.13 -7.42 -7.42
CA LEU A 73 9.77 -6.10 -7.42
C LEU A 73 10.29 -5.71 -6.02
N ASN A 74 9.47 -5.93 -4.99
CA ASN A 74 9.84 -5.64 -3.60
C ASN A 74 10.97 -6.55 -3.12
N ALA A 75 11.00 -7.82 -3.54
CA ALA A 75 12.09 -8.73 -3.24
C ALA A 75 13.41 -8.24 -3.82
N CYS A 76 13.43 -7.85 -5.10
CA CYS A 76 14.62 -7.27 -5.73
C CYS A 76 15.07 -5.99 -5.00
N ASP A 77 14.15 -5.05 -4.75
CA ASP A 77 14.47 -3.78 -4.08
C ASP A 77 15.05 -3.99 -2.68
N ARG A 78 14.40 -4.83 -1.86
CA ARG A 78 14.86 -5.12 -0.49
C ARG A 78 16.17 -5.88 -0.43
N LEU A 79 16.51 -6.65 -1.46
CA LEU A 79 17.81 -7.32 -1.59
C LEU A 79 18.87 -6.46 -2.27
N GLY A 80 18.53 -5.24 -2.73
CA GLY A 80 19.45 -4.38 -3.49
C GLY A 80 19.84 -4.95 -4.85
N LEU A 81 18.97 -5.75 -5.45
CA LEU A 81 19.20 -6.46 -6.71
C LEU A 81 18.58 -5.75 -7.92
N PRO A 82 19.23 -5.77 -9.09
CA PRO A 82 18.58 -5.33 -10.31
C PRO A 82 17.42 -6.26 -10.67
N ILE A 83 16.36 -5.70 -11.24
CA ILE A 83 15.19 -6.45 -11.69
C ILE A 83 15.50 -7.10 -13.03
N SER A 84 15.29 -8.42 -13.15
CA SER A 84 15.38 -9.09 -14.45
C SER A 84 14.26 -8.63 -15.39
N GLN A 85 14.63 -8.25 -16.62
CA GLN A 85 13.70 -7.93 -17.69
C GLN A 85 13.27 -9.16 -18.49
N ASP A 86 13.76 -10.34 -18.13
CA ASP A 86 13.36 -11.59 -18.79
C ASP A 86 11.86 -11.83 -18.61
N TRP A 87 11.23 -12.35 -19.66
CA TRP A 87 9.86 -12.82 -19.62
C TRP A 87 9.88 -14.31 -19.25
N LEU A 88 9.16 -14.66 -18.17
CA LEU A 88 8.96 -16.04 -17.76
C LEU A 88 7.56 -16.46 -18.14
N HIS A 89 7.42 -17.69 -18.60
CA HIS A 89 6.13 -18.32 -18.83
C HIS A 89 5.86 -19.39 -17.78
N GLU A 90 4.61 -19.55 -17.37
CA GLU A 90 4.18 -20.61 -16.43
C GLU A 90 4.56 -22.03 -16.87
N SER A 91 4.72 -22.22 -18.19
CA SER A 91 5.10 -23.48 -18.82
C SER A 91 6.61 -23.65 -19.00
N ASP A 92 7.43 -22.64 -18.68
CA ASP A 92 8.87 -22.76 -18.77
C ASP A 92 9.38 -23.75 -17.73
N LEU A 93 10.31 -24.62 -18.12
CA LEU A 93 10.77 -25.70 -17.25
C LEU A 93 11.78 -25.20 -16.23
N ALA A 94 11.56 -25.51 -14.95
CA ALA A 94 12.56 -25.34 -13.89
C ALA A 94 13.34 -26.64 -13.69
N ILE A 95 14.55 -26.56 -13.13
CA ILE A 95 15.32 -27.75 -12.73
C ILE A 95 15.17 -27.94 -11.23
N ILE A 96 14.68 -29.10 -10.81
CA ILE A 96 14.39 -29.34 -9.39
C ILE A 96 15.05 -30.61 -8.90
N GLN A 97 15.72 -30.52 -7.74
CA GLN A 97 15.92 -31.68 -6.88
C GLN A 97 14.63 -31.93 -6.10
N PRO A 98 13.90 -33.04 -6.31
CA PRO A 98 12.57 -33.23 -5.72
C PRO A 98 12.54 -33.11 -4.19
N CYS A 99 13.63 -33.54 -3.53
CA CYS A 99 13.78 -33.42 -2.07
C CYS A 99 13.84 -31.97 -1.57
N ALA A 100 14.10 -30.98 -2.45
CA ALA A 100 14.08 -29.57 -2.08
C ALA A 100 12.69 -29.10 -1.65
N LEU A 101 11.62 -29.63 -2.27
CA LEU A 101 10.24 -29.24 -1.96
C LEU A 101 9.77 -29.76 -0.60
N GLU A 102 10.46 -30.76 -0.05
CA GLU A 102 10.20 -31.35 1.28
C GLU A 102 11.24 -30.90 2.33
N SER A 103 12.19 -30.03 1.95
CA SER A 103 13.32 -29.65 2.78
C SER A 103 13.03 -28.45 3.68
N GLU A 104 13.60 -28.47 4.89
CA GLU A 104 13.63 -27.32 5.81
C GLU A 104 14.47 -26.14 5.29
N SER A 105 15.28 -26.36 4.25
CA SER A 105 16.07 -25.32 3.58
C SER A 105 16.01 -25.51 2.07
N ILE A 106 15.57 -24.46 1.38
CA ILE A 106 15.45 -24.39 -0.07
C ILE A 106 16.46 -23.38 -0.60
N ILE A 107 17.12 -23.73 -1.69
CA ILE A 107 17.96 -22.83 -2.47
C ILE A 107 17.29 -22.62 -3.82
N LEU A 108 16.92 -21.38 -4.11
CA LEU A 108 16.43 -20.97 -5.42
C LEU A 108 17.56 -20.20 -6.13
N ASP A 109 17.96 -20.70 -7.29
CA ASP A 109 19.10 -20.18 -8.04
C ASP A 109 18.71 -19.88 -9.49
N ARG A 110 19.08 -18.68 -9.95
CA ARG A 110 18.87 -18.21 -11.31
C ARG A 110 20.16 -18.37 -12.10
N LYS A 111 20.10 -19.19 -13.15
CA LYS A 111 21.18 -19.30 -14.14
C LYS A 111 20.61 -19.40 -15.54
N VAL A 112 20.77 -18.34 -16.31
CA VAL A 112 20.31 -18.26 -17.70
C VAL A 112 21.40 -18.82 -18.60
N ASP A 113 21.12 -19.95 -19.25
CA ASP A 113 21.97 -20.51 -20.31
C ASP A 113 21.22 -20.43 -21.65
N SER A 114 21.75 -19.60 -22.55
CA SER A 114 21.19 -19.39 -23.89
C SER A 114 21.05 -20.66 -24.74
N SER A 115 21.72 -21.75 -24.37
CA SER A 115 21.63 -23.04 -25.07
C SER A 115 20.38 -23.86 -24.71
N TRP A 116 19.64 -23.49 -23.66
CA TRP A 116 18.52 -24.27 -23.12
C TRP A 116 17.16 -23.67 -23.49
N LYS A 117 16.72 -23.91 -24.73
CA LYS A 117 15.39 -23.47 -25.20
C LYS A 117 14.27 -24.14 -24.40
N GLY A 118 13.30 -23.35 -23.92
CA GLY A 118 12.14 -23.82 -23.15
C GLY A 118 12.40 -24.00 -21.65
N HIS A 119 13.62 -23.74 -21.19
CA HIS A 119 13.92 -23.69 -19.77
C HIS A 119 13.78 -22.27 -19.25
N SER A 120 13.22 -22.17 -18.05
CA SER A 120 13.08 -20.90 -17.37
C SER A 120 14.43 -20.30 -17.02
N GLY A 121 15.43 -21.12 -16.68
CA GLY A 121 16.69 -20.70 -16.03
C GLY A 121 16.65 -20.78 -14.50
N TRP A 122 15.53 -21.21 -13.92
CA TRP A 122 15.36 -21.42 -12.49
C TRP A 122 15.76 -22.83 -12.06
N ARG A 123 16.43 -22.89 -10.91
CA ARG A 123 16.88 -24.14 -10.29
C ARG A 123 16.50 -24.14 -8.81
N VAL A 124 15.91 -25.24 -8.34
CA VAL A 124 15.49 -25.42 -6.95
C VAL A 124 16.25 -26.60 -6.36
N PHE A 125 17.06 -26.32 -5.34
CA PHE A 125 17.94 -27.29 -4.70
C PHE A 125 17.66 -27.39 -3.20
N CYS A 126 17.96 -28.56 -2.64
CA CYS A 126 17.90 -28.76 -1.20
C CYS A 126 19.13 -28.13 -0.55
N GLY A 127 18.94 -27.30 0.48
CA GLY A 127 20.02 -26.70 1.27
C GLY A 127 20.64 -27.64 2.31
N THR A 128 20.04 -28.82 2.51
CA THR A 128 20.44 -29.78 3.55
C THR A 128 21.34 -30.87 2.96
N ALA A 129 22.42 -31.23 3.67
CA ALA A 129 23.34 -32.27 3.22
C ALA A 129 22.73 -33.68 3.40
N HIS A 130 22.34 -34.31 2.29
CA HIS A 130 21.87 -35.71 2.25
C HIS A 130 22.03 -36.31 0.84
N GLU A 131 21.70 -37.60 0.65
CA GLU A 131 21.65 -38.20 -0.69
C GLU A 131 20.46 -37.66 -1.48
N HIS A 132 20.72 -37.02 -2.61
CA HIS A 132 19.67 -36.39 -3.43
C HIS A 132 19.10 -37.37 -4.47
N ARG A 133 17.81 -37.20 -4.79
CA ARG A 133 17.15 -37.87 -5.92
C ARG A 133 17.57 -37.24 -7.25
N ASP A 134 17.32 -37.96 -8.34
CA ASP A 134 17.53 -37.46 -9.70
C ASP A 134 16.76 -36.15 -9.96
N LEU A 135 17.34 -35.29 -10.81
CA LEU A 135 16.75 -34.02 -11.19
C LEU A 135 15.46 -34.22 -12.01
N THR A 136 14.50 -33.35 -11.77
CA THR A 136 13.22 -33.28 -12.50
C THR A 136 13.07 -31.93 -13.20
N TYR A 137 12.18 -31.87 -14.18
CA TYR A 137 11.98 -30.70 -15.03
C TYR A 137 10.50 -30.28 -15.12
N PRO A 138 9.86 -29.89 -14.00
CA PRO A 138 8.47 -29.46 -14.02
C PRO A 138 8.32 -28.03 -14.57
N PRO A 139 7.13 -27.67 -15.09
CA PRO A 139 6.73 -26.28 -15.34
C PRO A 139 6.86 -25.39 -14.11
N LEU A 140 7.24 -24.12 -14.27
CA LEU A 140 7.32 -23.13 -13.19
C LEU A 140 6.04 -23.03 -12.35
N SER A 141 4.88 -23.14 -12.99
CA SER A 141 3.58 -23.14 -12.30
C SER A 141 3.46 -24.25 -11.26
N GLU A 142 3.94 -25.46 -11.55
CA GLU A 142 3.94 -26.58 -10.58
C GLU A 142 4.92 -26.32 -9.43
N VAL A 143 6.04 -25.66 -9.71
CA VAL A 143 7.04 -25.28 -8.70
C VAL A 143 6.45 -24.31 -7.69
N VAL A 144 5.79 -23.26 -8.19
CA VAL A 144 5.16 -22.24 -7.35
C VAL A 144 3.98 -22.84 -6.58
N ALA A 145 3.21 -23.75 -7.17
CA ALA A 145 2.15 -24.45 -6.45
C ALA A 145 2.70 -25.31 -5.29
N ALA A 146 3.86 -25.95 -5.47
CA ALA A 146 4.49 -26.75 -4.43
C ALA A 146 5.29 -25.92 -3.41
N CYS A 147 5.80 -24.75 -3.80
CA CYS A 147 6.57 -23.84 -2.97
C CYS A 147 6.17 -22.38 -3.26
N PRO A 148 5.04 -21.91 -2.68
CA PRO A 148 4.51 -20.58 -2.94
C PRO A 148 5.50 -19.46 -2.63
N SER A 149 6.33 -19.61 -1.59
CA SER A 149 7.39 -18.68 -1.23
C SER A 149 8.37 -18.40 -2.37
N ALA A 150 8.55 -19.32 -3.32
CA ALA A 150 9.48 -19.15 -4.43
C ALA A 150 9.01 -18.09 -5.44
N ALA A 151 7.69 -17.88 -5.59
CA ALA A 151 7.14 -16.97 -6.59
C ALA A 151 7.63 -15.52 -6.42
N GLN A 152 7.87 -15.07 -5.20
CA GLN A 152 8.33 -13.70 -4.91
C GLN A 152 9.78 -13.48 -5.33
N PHE A 153 10.53 -14.53 -5.66
CA PHE A 153 11.93 -14.43 -6.06
C PHE A 153 12.11 -14.68 -7.56
N LEU A 154 11.04 -14.89 -8.33
CA LEU A 154 11.16 -15.21 -9.76
C LEU A 154 11.63 -14.06 -10.66
N ARG A 155 11.92 -12.86 -10.11
CA ARG A 155 12.55 -11.74 -10.84
C ARG A 155 14.02 -11.50 -10.51
N LEU A 156 14.65 -12.36 -9.69
CA LEU A 156 16.09 -12.20 -9.44
C LEU A 156 16.86 -12.23 -10.77
N PRO A 157 17.94 -11.45 -10.88
CA PRO A 157 18.76 -11.38 -12.09
C PRO A 157 19.50 -12.70 -12.34
N ASP A 158 20.06 -12.85 -13.55
CA ASP A 158 21.01 -13.94 -13.82
C ASP A 158 22.12 -13.97 -12.75
N ARG A 159 22.45 -15.16 -12.25
CA ARG A 159 23.38 -15.39 -11.12
C ARG A 159 22.89 -14.85 -9.78
N GLY A 160 21.61 -14.53 -9.66
CA GLY A 160 20.94 -14.33 -8.38
C GLY A 160 20.61 -15.66 -7.71
N ARG A 161 20.89 -15.78 -6.41
CA ARG A 161 20.56 -16.95 -5.60
C ARG A 161 19.96 -16.50 -4.28
N VAL A 162 18.93 -17.20 -3.83
CA VAL A 162 18.39 -17.04 -2.48
C VAL A 162 18.31 -18.39 -1.79
N SER A 163 18.51 -18.39 -0.48
CA SER A 163 18.27 -19.54 0.39
C SER A 163 17.32 -19.11 1.49
N PHE A 164 16.31 -19.92 1.74
CA PHE A 164 15.30 -19.65 2.74
C PHE A 164 14.75 -20.96 3.31
N GLN A 165 14.11 -20.84 4.46
CA GLN A 165 13.32 -21.91 5.05
C GLN A 165 11.85 -21.64 4.73
N PRO A 166 11.09 -22.62 4.21
CA PRO A 166 9.65 -22.48 4.10
C PRO A 166 9.05 -22.14 5.47
N PRO A 167 8.00 -21.31 5.54
CA PRO A 167 7.43 -20.94 6.81
C PRO A 167 6.68 -22.13 7.43
N GLU A 168 6.72 -22.26 8.77
CA GLU A 168 5.99 -23.32 9.49
C GLU A 168 4.46 -23.15 9.45
N SER A 169 3.98 -21.96 9.07
CA SER A 169 2.57 -21.64 8.90
C SER A 169 2.36 -20.73 7.68
N PRO A 170 1.18 -20.73 7.05
CA PRO A 170 0.86 -19.84 5.94
C PRO A 170 1.09 -18.35 6.26
N ASP A 171 0.90 -17.94 7.51
CA ASP A 171 1.11 -16.56 8.00
C ASP A 171 2.58 -16.23 8.33
N GLY A 172 3.52 -17.14 8.04
CA GLY A 172 4.89 -17.03 8.50
C GLY A 172 5.74 -15.99 7.76
N VAL A 173 6.84 -15.60 8.40
CA VAL A 173 7.94 -14.85 7.77
C VAL A 173 9.06 -15.81 7.42
N ILE A 174 9.64 -15.64 6.24
CA ILE A 174 10.81 -16.40 5.79
C ILE A 174 12.08 -15.57 5.95
N ALA A 175 13.11 -16.19 6.54
CA ALA A 175 14.45 -15.65 6.61
C ALA A 175 15.19 -15.98 5.30
N VAL A 176 15.67 -14.95 4.59
CA VAL A 176 16.33 -15.11 3.29
C VAL A 176 17.77 -14.65 3.35
N HIS A 177 18.67 -15.53 2.91
CA HIS A 177 20.03 -15.16 2.53
C HIS A 177 20.11 -15.04 1.01
N ALA A 178 20.68 -13.94 0.52
CA ALA A 178 20.79 -13.67 -0.91
C ALA A 178 22.25 -13.54 -1.36
N TRP A 179 22.53 -14.08 -2.55
CA TRP A 179 23.79 -13.95 -3.25
C TRP A 179 23.57 -13.40 -4.64
N TYR A 180 24.55 -12.65 -5.12
CA TYR A 180 24.63 -12.20 -6.50
C TYR A 180 26.05 -12.30 -6.99
N GLN A 181 26.25 -12.97 -8.12
CA GLN A 181 27.59 -13.21 -8.68
C GLN A 181 28.54 -13.89 -7.68
N GLU A 182 28.00 -14.80 -6.86
CA GLU A 182 28.67 -15.52 -5.76
C GLU A 182 29.07 -14.64 -4.55
N GLU A 183 28.71 -13.36 -4.52
CA GLU A 183 28.88 -12.49 -3.36
C GLU A 183 27.62 -12.49 -2.47
N LEU A 184 27.80 -12.60 -1.15
CA LEU A 184 26.72 -12.54 -0.18
C LEU A 184 26.29 -11.07 0.05
N LEU A 185 25.03 -10.75 -0.22
CA LEU A 185 24.55 -9.36 -0.20
C LEU A 185 24.23 -8.85 1.21
N ASN A 186 23.67 -9.71 2.06
CA ASN A 186 23.04 -9.28 3.30
C ASN A 186 24.02 -9.18 4.49
N SER A 187 25.33 -9.05 4.25
CA SER A 187 26.38 -9.03 5.29
C SER A 187 26.30 -10.19 6.30
N GLY A 188 25.76 -11.34 5.91
CA GLY A 188 25.57 -12.51 6.78
C GLY A 188 24.27 -12.52 7.59
N GLN A 189 23.50 -11.44 7.64
CA GLN A 189 22.19 -11.42 8.32
C GLN A 189 21.07 -11.78 7.33
N PRO A 190 20.03 -12.52 7.75
CA PRO A 190 18.90 -12.78 6.86
C PRO A 190 18.03 -11.53 6.67
N THR A 191 17.48 -11.38 5.46
CA THR A 191 16.42 -10.41 5.16
C THR A 191 15.07 -11.13 5.28
N TRP A 192 14.11 -10.53 5.98
CA TRP A 192 12.85 -11.19 6.33
C TRP A 192 11.73 -10.86 5.34
N PHE A 193 11.08 -11.86 4.76
CA PHE A 193 9.96 -11.66 3.83
C PHE A 193 8.67 -12.29 4.38
N PRO A 194 7.50 -11.64 4.27
CA PRO A 194 6.23 -12.31 4.55
C PRO A 194 5.94 -13.39 3.49
N GLU A 195 5.11 -14.38 3.80
CA GLU A 195 4.67 -15.37 2.80
C GLU A 195 3.71 -14.77 1.77
N LEU A 196 3.82 -15.19 0.50
CA LEU A 196 3.11 -14.60 -0.64
C LEU A 196 1.59 -14.62 -0.52
N GLY A 197 1.03 -15.65 0.12
CA GLY A 197 -0.40 -15.73 0.44
C GLY A 197 -0.93 -14.54 1.24
N HIS A 198 -0.04 -13.82 1.95
CA HIS A 198 -0.37 -12.66 2.77
C HIS A 198 0.41 -11.40 2.39
N GLN A 199 1.32 -11.44 1.41
CA GLN A 199 2.08 -10.24 1.04
C GLN A 199 1.18 -9.15 0.44
N PHE A 200 0.02 -9.53 -0.09
CA PHE A 200 -0.83 -8.62 -0.86
C PHE A 200 -2.35 -8.74 -0.63
N PRO A 201 -2.88 -8.76 0.60
CA PRO A 201 -4.30 -8.49 0.81
C PRO A 201 -4.71 -7.10 0.27
N TRP A 202 -3.70 -6.24 0.01
CA TRP A 202 -3.84 -4.91 -0.57
C TRP A 202 -3.53 -4.81 -2.06
N ILE A 203 -3.23 -5.90 -2.79
CA ILE A 203 -3.31 -5.86 -4.25
C ILE A 203 -4.76 -5.99 -4.65
N ARG A 204 -5.42 -4.88 -4.29
CA ARG A 204 -6.60 -4.22 -4.83
C ARG A 204 -7.43 -5.14 -5.69
N ARG A 205 -8.28 -5.91 -5.01
CA ARG A 205 -9.56 -6.34 -5.55
C ARG A 205 -10.19 -5.13 -6.22
N ALA A 206 -10.41 -5.26 -7.53
CA ALA A 206 -10.66 -4.13 -8.43
C ALA A 206 -11.65 -3.14 -7.82
N LEU A 207 -11.23 -1.87 -7.71
CA LEU A 207 -12.20 -0.80 -7.55
C LEU A 207 -13.03 -0.77 -8.81
N TRP A 208 -14.32 -0.98 -8.69
CA TRP A 208 -15.20 -0.87 -9.84
C TRP A 208 -15.81 0.52 -9.86
N GLU A 209 -15.42 1.32 -10.85
CA GLU A 209 -16.22 2.48 -11.22
C GLU A 209 -17.40 1.98 -12.04
N PHE A 210 -18.59 1.96 -11.43
CA PHE A 210 -19.80 1.43 -12.08
C PHE A 210 -20.73 2.55 -12.56
N ALA A 211 -20.47 3.79 -12.13
CA ALA A 211 -21.08 5.01 -12.64
C ALA A 211 -20.09 6.16 -12.47
N PRO A 212 -20.20 7.25 -13.25
CA PRO A 212 -19.29 8.39 -13.13
C PRO A 212 -19.14 8.88 -11.69
N GLY A 213 -17.89 8.88 -11.19
CA GLY A 213 -17.57 9.32 -9.83
C GLY A 213 -18.09 8.41 -8.72
N HIS A 214 -18.50 7.18 -9.03
CA HIS A 214 -18.93 6.18 -8.05
C HIS A 214 -18.02 4.97 -8.12
N CYS A 215 -17.14 4.84 -7.13
CA CYS A 215 -16.28 3.68 -6.96
C CYS A 215 -16.83 2.80 -5.85
N ARG A 216 -16.76 1.48 -6.01
CA ARG A 216 -17.18 0.54 -4.98
C ARG A 216 -16.12 -0.50 -4.66
N THR A 217 -16.26 -1.10 -3.49
CA THR A 217 -15.60 -2.37 -3.18
C THR A 217 -16.10 -3.47 -4.11
N SER A 218 -15.31 -4.54 -4.28
CA SER A 218 -15.65 -5.72 -5.08
C SER A 218 -15.75 -7.01 -4.26
N VAL A 219 -15.86 -6.87 -2.93
CA VAL A 219 -15.73 -7.98 -1.97
C VAL A 219 -17.01 -8.30 -1.25
N GLY A 220 -17.98 -7.39 -1.27
CA GLY A 220 -19.24 -7.56 -0.59
C GLY A 220 -19.94 -8.81 -1.10
N GLU A 221 -20.14 -8.90 -2.41
CA GLU A 221 -20.91 -9.99 -3.02
C GLU A 221 -20.33 -11.37 -2.70
N SER A 222 -19.02 -11.56 -2.83
CA SER A 222 -18.35 -12.83 -2.52
C SER A 222 -18.37 -13.17 -1.02
N ALA A 223 -18.44 -12.17 -0.15
CA ALA A 223 -18.58 -12.33 1.30
C ALA A 223 -20.05 -12.42 1.76
N GLY A 224 -21.03 -12.32 0.85
CA GLY A 224 -22.45 -12.25 1.20
C GLY A 224 -22.85 -10.97 1.95
N LEU A 225 -22.18 -9.85 1.65
CA LEU A 225 -22.34 -8.53 2.24
C LEU A 225 -22.61 -7.48 1.15
N PRO A 226 -23.24 -6.34 1.46
CA PRO A 226 -23.34 -5.24 0.50
C PRO A 226 -21.96 -4.60 0.26
N ASP A 227 -21.66 -4.25 -0.98
CA ASP A 227 -20.47 -3.44 -1.30
C ASP A 227 -20.59 -2.02 -0.75
N VAL A 228 -19.44 -1.43 -0.42
CA VAL A 228 -19.33 -0.05 0.05
C VAL A 228 -18.95 0.85 -1.12
N VAL A 229 -19.69 1.94 -1.30
CA VAL A 229 -19.57 2.91 -2.38
C VAL A 229 -18.99 4.22 -1.85
N ALA A 230 -17.90 4.66 -2.46
CA ALA A 230 -17.36 6.00 -2.32
C ALA A 230 -17.74 6.85 -3.52
N ARG A 231 -18.34 8.01 -3.26
CA ARG A 231 -18.61 9.01 -4.30
C ARG A 231 -17.51 10.06 -4.34
N VAL A 232 -16.95 10.29 -5.53
CA VAL A 232 -15.92 11.29 -5.80
C VAL A 232 -16.51 12.28 -6.81
N ASN A 233 -16.72 13.52 -6.38
CA ASN A 233 -17.24 14.56 -7.28
C ASN A 233 -16.11 15.29 -8.00
N ASP A 234 -14.91 15.33 -7.41
CA ASP A 234 -13.72 15.93 -8.01
C ASP A 234 -12.62 14.88 -8.18
N PRO A 235 -12.33 14.42 -9.41
CA PRO A 235 -11.25 13.46 -9.67
C PRO A 235 -9.86 13.96 -9.23
N ALA A 236 -9.66 15.28 -9.10
CA ALA A 236 -8.42 15.85 -8.59
C ALA A 236 -8.29 15.76 -7.06
N ALA A 237 -9.32 15.28 -6.36
CA ALA A 237 -9.33 15.18 -4.91
C ALA A 237 -8.30 14.17 -4.37
N GLY A 238 -8.06 13.07 -5.08
CA GLY A 238 -7.06 12.07 -4.70
C GLY A 238 -7.42 10.64 -5.13
N ASP A 239 -6.63 9.67 -4.66
CA ASP A 239 -6.82 8.24 -4.96
C ASP A 239 -7.85 7.60 -4.01
N VAL A 240 -9.07 7.41 -4.51
CA VAL A 240 -10.21 6.81 -3.76
C VAL A 240 -9.91 5.41 -3.23
N SER A 241 -8.95 4.70 -3.84
CA SER A 241 -8.60 3.36 -3.38
C SER A 241 -8.11 3.38 -1.94
N TRP A 242 -7.54 4.47 -1.43
CA TRP A 242 -7.01 4.46 -0.07
C TRP A 242 -8.12 4.32 0.98
N VAL A 243 -9.31 4.81 0.67
CA VAL A 243 -10.50 4.66 1.51
C VAL A 243 -11.07 3.26 1.33
N LEU A 244 -11.30 2.85 0.08
CA LEU A 244 -11.98 1.60 -0.22
C LEU A 244 -11.11 0.37 0.05
N ASP A 245 -9.79 0.44 -0.13
CA ASP A 245 -8.86 -0.66 0.18
C ASP A 245 -8.87 -1.00 1.68
N ASP A 246 -8.92 0.01 2.56
CA ASP A 246 -9.00 -0.19 4.02
C ASP A 246 -10.32 -0.87 4.41
N ILE A 247 -11.42 -0.43 3.80
CA ILE A 247 -12.75 -1.02 4.02
C ILE A 247 -12.78 -2.47 3.51
N GLN A 248 -12.25 -2.73 2.32
CA GLN A 248 -12.15 -4.09 1.76
C GLN A 248 -11.32 -4.99 2.68
N TYR A 249 -10.18 -4.50 3.17
CA TYR A 249 -9.33 -5.25 4.10
C TYR A 249 -10.11 -5.69 5.34
N ARG A 250 -10.85 -4.78 5.97
CA ARG A 250 -11.65 -5.12 7.17
C ARG A 250 -12.78 -6.12 6.86
N ILE A 251 -13.42 -6.02 5.70
CA ILE A 251 -14.44 -7.01 5.29
C ILE A 251 -13.81 -8.40 5.14
N CYS A 252 -12.66 -8.48 4.48
CA CYS A 252 -12.07 -9.75 4.05
C CYS A 252 -11.28 -10.45 5.16
N GLU A 253 -10.40 -9.71 5.82
CA GLU A 253 -9.44 -10.25 6.78
C GLU A 253 -10.04 -10.29 8.19
N GLU A 254 -10.77 -9.25 8.57
CA GLU A 254 -11.36 -9.15 9.91
C GLU A 254 -12.80 -9.70 9.95
N GLY A 255 -13.39 -10.01 8.80
CA GLY A 255 -14.80 -10.41 8.70
C GLY A 255 -15.77 -9.31 9.13
N PHE A 256 -15.33 -8.04 9.09
CA PHE A 256 -16.08 -6.92 9.62
C PHE A 256 -17.34 -6.68 8.79
N ARG A 257 -18.48 -6.52 9.48
CA ARG A 257 -19.78 -6.24 8.86
C ARG A 257 -20.14 -4.78 9.07
N PHE A 258 -20.00 -3.99 8.00
CA PHE A 258 -20.45 -2.62 8.00
C PHE A 258 -21.97 -2.53 8.00
N THR A 259 -22.52 -1.61 8.80
CA THR A 259 -23.95 -1.30 8.86
C THR A 259 -24.15 0.20 8.79
N ALA A 260 -25.25 0.62 8.17
CA ALA A 260 -25.59 2.04 8.10
C ALA A 260 -25.74 2.66 9.50
N GLY A 261 -25.34 3.92 9.62
CA GLY A 261 -25.29 4.65 10.88
C GLY A 261 -23.98 4.49 11.65
N GLN A 262 -23.14 3.51 11.31
CA GLN A 262 -21.78 3.41 11.84
C GLN A 262 -20.87 4.51 11.27
N THR A 263 -19.80 4.78 11.99
CA THR A 263 -18.71 5.66 11.56
C THR A 263 -17.42 4.89 11.47
N ILE A 264 -16.60 5.23 10.48
CA ILE A 264 -15.25 4.69 10.29
C ILE A 264 -14.25 5.83 10.25
N GLN A 265 -13.06 5.58 10.76
CA GLN A 265 -11.95 6.52 10.62
C GLN A 265 -11.20 6.21 9.33
N CYS A 266 -10.97 7.23 8.51
CA CYS A 266 -10.08 7.17 7.35
C CYS A 266 -9.09 8.34 7.44
N GLY A 267 -7.82 8.01 7.73
CA GLY A 267 -6.86 9.03 8.11
C GLY A 267 -7.31 9.78 9.37
N ALA A 268 -7.20 11.10 9.36
CA ALA A 268 -7.69 11.94 10.46
C ALA A 268 -9.21 12.21 10.40
N ARG A 269 -9.90 11.81 9.32
CA ARG A 269 -11.33 12.12 9.09
C ARG A 269 -12.22 10.97 9.53
N THR A 270 -13.40 11.31 10.06
CA THR A 270 -14.49 10.34 10.24
C THR A 270 -15.43 10.35 9.04
N LEU A 271 -15.67 9.17 8.48
CA LEU A 271 -16.70 8.91 7.48
C LEU A 271 -17.90 8.22 8.14
N ARG A 272 -19.10 8.47 7.64
CA ARG A 272 -20.33 7.83 8.08
C ARG A 272 -20.87 6.91 7.00
N LEU A 273 -21.28 5.71 7.41
CA LEU A 273 -21.89 4.71 6.53
C LEU A 273 -23.40 4.98 6.45
N ILE A 274 -23.96 4.93 5.24
CA ILE A 274 -25.39 5.12 4.99
C ILE A 274 -25.95 3.99 4.11
N ASP A 275 -27.23 3.67 4.28
CA ASP A 275 -27.93 2.80 3.33
C ASP A 275 -28.24 3.60 2.07
N ARG A 276 -27.92 3.02 0.91
CA ARG A 276 -28.29 3.58 -0.38
C ARG A 276 -29.52 2.89 -0.96
N PRO A 277 -30.33 3.59 -1.78
CA PRO A 277 -31.50 2.98 -2.43
C PRO A 277 -31.18 1.84 -3.40
N ASP A 278 -29.93 1.76 -3.88
CA ASP A 278 -29.44 0.72 -4.80
C ASP A 278 -28.99 -0.56 -4.08
N GLY A 279 -29.12 -0.63 -2.75
CA GLY A 279 -28.76 -1.80 -1.94
C GLY A 279 -27.29 -1.84 -1.53
N PHE A 280 -26.49 -0.83 -1.89
CA PHE A 280 -25.11 -0.68 -1.40
C PHE A 280 -25.06 0.15 -0.11
N ILE A 281 -23.89 0.15 0.54
CA ILE A 281 -23.58 1.06 1.64
C ILE A 281 -22.82 2.27 1.08
N GLY A 282 -23.33 3.49 1.27
CA GLY A 282 -22.65 4.72 0.87
C GLY A 282 -21.74 5.27 1.96
N LEU A 283 -20.75 6.06 1.55
CA LEU A 283 -19.89 6.84 2.46
C LEU A 283 -20.26 8.31 2.42
N GLN A 284 -20.49 8.89 3.60
CA GLN A 284 -20.62 10.32 3.80
C GLN A 284 -19.40 10.88 4.51
N GLU A 285 -18.91 12.02 4.06
CA GLU A 285 -17.96 12.82 4.80
C GLU A 285 -18.65 14.01 5.46
N ARG A 286 -18.02 14.50 6.53
CA ARG A 286 -18.46 15.71 7.22
C ARG A 286 -17.92 16.95 6.51
N LEU A 287 -18.82 17.86 6.17
CA LEU A 287 -18.56 19.17 5.59
C LEU A 287 -18.42 20.25 6.68
N PRO A 288 -17.84 21.42 6.35
CA PRO A 288 -17.83 22.57 7.25
C PRO A 288 -19.23 22.89 7.77
N GLY A 289 -19.35 23.21 9.05
CA GLY A 289 -20.66 23.46 9.68
C GLY A 289 -21.40 22.20 10.16
N ASN A 290 -20.73 21.04 10.19
CA ASN A 290 -21.27 19.76 10.70
C ASN A 290 -22.40 19.15 9.85
N GLU A 291 -22.43 19.47 8.56
CA GLU A 291 -23.30 18.80 7.59
C GLU A 291 -22.63 17.50 7.09
N TRP A 292 -23.42 16.49 6.74
CA TRP A 292 -22.92 15.24 6.16
C TRP A 292 -23.35 15.14 4.70
N SER A 293 -22.40 14.88 3.81
CA SER A 293 -22.66 14.74 2.38
C SER A 293 -22.09 13.42 1.87
N GLU A 294 -22.83 12.76 0.98
CA GLU A 294 -22.35 11.55 0.30
C GLU A 294 -21.28 11.89 -0.74
N GLN A 295 -20.05 11.97 -0.27
CA GLN A 295 -18.83 12.16 -1.04
C GLN A 295 -17.61 11.87 -0.13
N VAL A 296 -16.43 11.74 -0.71
CA VAL A 296 -15.16 11.58 0.04
C VAL A 296 -14.08 12.58 -0.37
N ASP A 297 -14.43 13.63 -1.12
CA ASP A 297 -13.46 14.53 -1.75
C ASP A 297 -12.52 15.21 -0.75
N ASN A 298 -13.03 15.68 0.40
CA ASN A 298 -12.19 16.34 1.40
C ASN A 298 -11.28 15.34 2.12
N THR A 299 -11.80 14.16 2.43
CA THR A 299 -11.00 13.06 2.98
C THR A 299 -9.84 12.70 2.05
N LEU A 300 -10.08 12.58 0.74
CA LEU A 300 -9.03 12.28 -0.24
C LEU A 300 -7.99 13.39 -0.36
N ARG A 301 -8.41 14.66 -0.39
CA ARG A 301 -7.49 15.80 -0.47
C ARG A 301 -6.60 15.86 0.76
N GLU A 302 -7.18 15.69 1.94
CA GLU A 302 -6.43 15.74 3.19
C GLU A 302 -5.43 14.59 3.30
N GLN A 303 -5.85 13.36 3.02
CA GLN A 303 -4.97 12.20 3.02
C GLN A 303 -3.83 12.34 2.01
N SER A 304 -4.11 12.91 0.83
CA SER A 304 -3.11 13.20 -0.19
C SER A 304 -2.08 14.24 0.28
N ARG A 305 -2.52 15.31 0.94
CA ARG A 305 -1.63 16.33 1.52
C ARG A 305 -0.78 15.77 2.65
N GLN A 306 -1.39 15.04 3.59
CA GLN A 306 -0.72 14.38 4.71
C GLN A 306 0.42 13.46 4.24
N ARG A 307 0.16 12.64 3.22
CA ARG A 307 1.18 11.74 2.68
C ARG A 307 2.26 12.46 1.90
N ARG A 308 1.91 13.50 1.12
CA ARG A 308 2.90 14.33 0.43
C ARG A 308 3.84 15.00 1.43
N PHE A 309 3.28 15.56 2.50
CA PHE A 309 4.04 16.16 3.58
C PHE A 309 4.99 15.15 4.23
N LEU A 310 4.51 13.98 4.65
CA LEU A 310 5.37 12.94 5.22
C LEU A 310 6.50 12.50 4.27
N ARG A 311 6.19 12.28 2.99
CA ARG A 311 7.19 11.94 1.97
C ARG A 311 8.26 13.01 1.81
N SER A 312 7.90 14.29 1.84
CA SER A 312 8.85 15.40 1.72
C SER A 312 9.89 15.43 2.85
N MET A 313 9.54 14.85 4.01
CA MET A 313 10.46 14.70 5.14
C MET A 313 11.34 13.45 5.06
N GLY A 314 11.13 12.59 4.06
CA GLY A 314 11.73 11.27 4.01
C GLY A 314 11.20 10.32 5.09
N ALA A 315 10.04 10.62 5.69
CA ALA A 315 9.45 9.77 6.71
C ALA A 315 8.96 8.44 6.09
N PRO A 316 9.19 7.30 6.76
CA PRO A 316 8.67 6.03 6.30
C PRO A 316 7.14 5.97 6.46
N ASP A 317 6.49 5.12 5.66
CA ASP A 317 5.02 5.07 5.57
C ASP A 317 4.33 4.58 6.84
N ASP A 318 5.04 3.85 7.69
CA ASP A 318 4.59 3.37 9.00
C ASP A 318 4.49 4.48 10.05
N TRP A 319 4.98 5.70 9.75
CA TRP A 319 4.78 6.88 10.60
C TRP A 319 3.36 7.45 10.52
N LEU A 320 2.49 6.94 9.66
CA LEU A 320 1.09 7.37 9.54
C LEU A 320 0.27 7.00 10.79
N GLN A 321 0.38 7.81 11.85
CA GLN A 321 -0.41 7.64 13.08
C GLN A 321 -1.49 8.70 13.16
N PHE A 322 -2.71 8.36 12.74
CA PHE A 322 -3.81 9.31 12.69
C PHE A 322 -4.60 9.35 14.00
N PRO A 323 -4.63 10.51 14.70
CA PRO A 323 -5.63 10.69 15.73
C PRO A 323 -7.03 10.77 15.11
N ALA A 324 -8.05 10.37 15.84
CA ALA A 324 -9.43 10.50 15.41
C ALA A 324 -9.90 11.96 15.54
N ASP A 325 -10.68 12.45 14.58
CA ASP A 325 -11.13 13.85 14.54
C ASP A 325 -11.85 14.36 15.80
N HIS A 326 -12.53 13.48 16.53
CA HIS A 326 -13.24 13.78 17.77
C HIS A 326 -12.33 13.84 19.01
N GLN A 327 -11.10 13.33 18.92
CA GLN A 327 -10.11 13.48 20.00
C GLN A 327 -9.74 14.96 20.17
N GLN A 328 -9.39 15.30 21.40
CA GLN A 328 -9.13 16.67 21.83
C GLN A 328 -7.65 17.01 21.73
N VAL A 329 -7.37 18.21 21.24
CA VAL A 329 -6.07 18.89 21.30
C VAL A 329 -6.07 19.86 22.48
N ARG A 330 -4.96 19.91 23.21
CA ARG A 330 -4.73 20.94 24.24
C ARG A 330 -4.27 22.22 23.56
N VAL A 331 -4.97 23.32 23.78
CA VAL A 331 -4.67 24.61 23.15
C VAL A 331 -4.40 25.64 24.24
N GLY A 332 -3.19 26.21 24.24
CA GLY A 332 -2.83 27.27 25.18
C GLY A 332 -3.74 28.49 25.00
N TRP A 333 -4.16 29.10 26.10
CA TRP A 333 -5.08 30.26 26.10
C TRP A 333 -4.59 31.45 25.25
N CYS A 334 -3.28 31.56 25.03
CA CYS A 334 -2.63 32.60 24.25
C CYS A 334 -2.74 32.39 22.73
N VAL A 335 -3.22 31.23 22.28
CA VAL A 335 -3.34 30.88 20.87
C VAL A 335 -4.67 31.40 20.31
N ASN A 336 -4.57 32.18 19.23
CA ASN A 336 -5.71 32.60 18.42
C ASN A 336 -5.27 32.70 16.95
N GLU A 337 -6.21 33.00 16.05
CA GLU A 337 -5.97 33.04 14.60
C GLU A 337 -4.94 34.11 14.17
N THR A 338 -4.63 35.09 15.02
CA THR A 338 -3.62 36.13 14.75
C THR A 338 -2.23 35.79 15.30
N THR A 339 -2.09 34.67 16.01
CA THR A 339 -0.81 34.25 16.58
C THR A 339 0.19 33.94 15.47
N SER A 340 1.33 34.64 15.49
CA SER A 340 2.31 34.63 14.40
C SER A 340 3.38 33.53 14.48
N ALA A 341 3.48 32.85 15.62
CA ALA A 341 4.42 31.76 15.85
C ALA A 341 3.80 30.74 16.80
N LEU A 342 3.70 29.50 16.36
CA LEU A 342 3.06 28.40 17.08
C LEU A 342 4.03 27.24 17.27
N VAL A 343 3.81 26.48 18.33
CA VAL A 343 4.45 25.18 18.57
C VAL A 343 3.35 24.13 18.64
N PHE A 344 3.40 23.17 17.73
CA PHE A 344 2.49 22.02 17.70
C PHE A 344 3.28 20.77 18.04
N ALA A 345 3.06 20.23 19.24
CA ALA A 345 3.85 19.11 19.78
C ALA A 345 2.96 17.92 20.11
N ARG A 346 3.45 16.71 19.83
CA ARG A 346 2.75 15.47 20.16
C ARG A 346 3.49 14.74 21.26
N ALA A 347 2.85 14.57 22.42
CA ALA A 347 3.32 13.69 23.48
C ALA A 347 2.87 12.25 23.21
N GLU A 348 3.52 11.28 23.87
CA GLU A 348 2.99 9.92 23.95
C GLU A 348 1.60 9.95 24.59
N GLU A 349 0.65 9.22 24.00
CA GLU A 349 -0.70 9.12 24.53
C GLU A 349 -0.67 8.41 25.89
N ASP A 350 -1.28 9.03 26.91
CA ASP A 350 -1.35 8.50 28.28
C ASP A 350 -2.44 7.42 28.44
N GLY A 351 -2.95 6.89 27.33
CA GLY A 351 -4.03 5.89 27.31
C GLY A 351 -5.42 6.44 27.65
N LEU A 352 -5.58 7.75 27.90
CA LEU A 352 -6.89 8.38 28.07
C LEU A 352 -7.49 8.72 26.69
N SER A 353 -8.46 7.90 26.26
CA SER A 353 -8.99 7.87 24.87
C SER A 353 -9.52 9.19 24.28
N ARG A 354 -9.71 10.24 25.08
CA ARG A 354 -10.30 11.51 24.62
C ARG A 354 -9.29 12.54 24.12
N PHE A 355 -8.00 12.42 24.44
CA PHE A 355 -6.97 13.36 24.00
C PHE A 355 -6.09 12.70 22.94
N SER A 356 -5.63 13.47 21.94
CA SER A 356 -4.83 12.97 20.82
C SER A 356 -3.32 12.99 21.06
N GLY A 357 -2.89 13.38 22.27
CA GLY A 357 -1.49 13.69 22.58
C GLY A 357 -0.99 15.02 22.00
N TRP A 358 -1.76 15.66 21.10
CA TRP A 358 -1.40 16.94 20.50
C TRP A 358 -1.63 18.11 21.45
N THR A 359 -0.68 19.04 21.44
CA THR A 359 -0.74 20.32 22.15
C THR A 359 -0.31 21.45 21.22
N LEU A 360 -1.06 22.55 21.20
CA LEU A 360 -0.79 23.76 20.44
C LEU A 360 -0.58 24.94 21.38
N THR A 361 0.60 25.56 21.34
CA THR A 361 0.94 26.76 22.12
C THR A 361 1.53 27.83 21.21
N CYS A 362 1.70 29.06 21.70
CA CYS A 362 2.49 30.05 20.99
C CYS A 362 3.98 29.92 21.34
N ASP A 363 4.87 30.27 20.41
CA ASP A 363 6.34 30.16 20.57
C ASP A 363 6.95 31.28 21.45
N ARG A 364 6.14 31.92 22.30
CA ARG A 364 6.60 32.98 23.22
C ARG A 364 6.93 32.39 24.57
N GLU A 365 7.97 32.92 25.20
CA GLU A 365 8.39 32.54 26.55
C GLU A 365 7.45 33.13 27.60
N HIS A 366 6.39 32.38 27.95
CA HIS A 366 5.50 32.66 29.05
C HIS A 366 4.81 31.38 29.55
N ASP A 367 4.07 31.47 30.65
CA ASP A 367 3.30 30.35 31.18
C ASP A 367 2.07 30.04 30.31
N HIS A 368 1.99 28.79 29.85
CA HIS A 368 0.90 28.26 29.03
C HIS A 368 -0.09 27.42 29.86
N ALA A 369 0.04 27.37 31.19
CA ALA A 369 -0.68 26.45 32.08
C ALA A 369 -2.22 26.49 32.02
N ALA A 370 -2.82 27.55 31.48
CA ALA A 370 -4.24 27.57 31.14
C ALA A 370 -4.45 27.02 29.72
N GLU A 371 -4.89 25.76 29.63
CA GLU A 371 -5.19 25.08 28.37
C GLU A 371 -6.70 24.87 28.20
N ASN A 372 -7.19 25.12 26.99
CA ASN A 372 -8.53 24.70 26.57
C ASN A 372 -8.43 23.41 25.75
N ALA A 373 -9.40 22.52 25.90
CA ALA A 373 -9.53 21.35 25.04
C ALA A 373 -10.41 21.69 23.84
N ARG A 374 -9.94 21.43 22.62
CA ARG A 374 -10.72 21.55 21.38
C ARG A 374 -10.67 20.25 20.59
N PRO A 375 -11.77 19.75 20.00
CA PRO A 375 -11.72 18.64 19.07
C PRO A 375 -10.78 18.96 17.89
N ILE A 376 -10.09 17.95 17.35
CA ILE A 376 -9.20 18.11 16.19
C ILE A 376 -9.94 18.73 15.01
N TRP A 377 -11.16 18.29 14.70
CA TRP A 377 -11.91 18.86 13.57
C TRP A 377 -12.12 20.37 13.72
N GLU A 378 -12.44 20.84 14.93
CA GLU A 378 -12.70 22.26 15.19
C GLU A 378 -11.40 23.07 15.14
N LEU A 379 -10.29 22.48 15.60
CA LEU A 379 -8.97 23.08 15.49
C LEU A 379 -8.54 23.24 14.02
N CYS A 380 -8.75 22.21 13.20
CA CYS A 380 -8.41 22.25 11.78
C CYS A 380 -9.33 23.19 10.98
N GLU A 381 -10.54 23.51 11.45
CA GLU A 381 -11.33 24.60 10.86
C GLU A 381 -10.68 25.97 11.12
N SER A 382 -10.17 26.21 12.34
CA SER A 382 -9.47 27.47 12.67
C SER A 382 -8.05 27.56 12.08
N PHE A 383 -7.36 26.42 11.94
CA PHE A 383 -5.99 26.34 11.44
C PHE A 383 -5.85 25.19 10.42
N PRO A 384 -6.32 25.39 9.17
CA PRO A 384 -6.40 24.32 8.16
C PRO A 384 -5.07 23.64 7.85
N PHE A 385 -3.96 24.37 7.95
CA PHE A 385 -2.61 23.85 7.72
C PHE A 385 -2.18 22.80 8.77
N LEU A 386 -2.81 22.74 9.95
CA LEU A 386 -2.47 21.73 10.96
C LEU A 386 -2.91 20.32 10.55
N ALA A 387 -3.91 20.18 9.68
CA ALA A 387 -4.44 18.89 9.26
C ALA A 387 -3.35 17.97 8.67
N GLN A 388 -2.38 18.54 7.93
CA GLN A 388 -1.29 17.75 7.34
C GLN A 388 -0.25 17.26 8.35
N LEU A 389 -0.20 17.88 9.55
CA LEU A 389 0.75 17.56 10.62
C LEU A 389 0.23 16.48 11.56
N LEU A 390 -1.09 16.27 11.63
CA LEU A 390 -1.73 15.28 12.50
C LEU A 390 -1.14 13.87 12.45
N PRO A 391 -0.65 13.35 11.30
CA PRO A 391 -0.09 12.00 11.24
C PRO A 391 1.26 11.85 11.93
N LEU A 392 1.94 12.94 12.27
CA LEU A 392 3.30 12.90 12.83
C LEU A 392 3.34 12.08 14.13
N PRO A 393 4.38 11.26 14.34
CA PRO A 393 4.49 10.43 15.54
C PRO A 393 4.72 11.27 16.81
N PRO A 394 4.51 10.67 18.00
CA PRO A 394 4.89 11.27 19.27
C PRO A 394 6.37 11.68 19.34
N ASN A 395 6.68 12.55 20.31
CA ASN A 395 8.03 13.08 20.58
C ASN A 395 8.59 14.00 19.47
N LEU A 396 7.71 14.47 18.59
CA LEU A 396 7.98 15.54 17.62
C LEU A 396 7.33 16.84 18.05
N SER A 397 8.03 17.95 17.78
CA SER A 397 7.45 19.30 17.82
C SER A 397 7.64 20.00 16.48
N VAL A 398 6.60 20.72 16.07
CA VAL A 398 6.59 21.51 14.85
C VAL A 398 6.49 22.97 15.26
N HIS A 399 7.53 23.75 14.97
CA HIS A 399 7.51 25.19 15.09
C HIS A 399 6.99 25.77 13.78
N ILE A 400 5.96 26.61 13.88
CA ILE A 400 5.18 27.10 12.74
C ILE A 400 5.26 28.62 12.75
N ASP A 401 5.92 29.18 11.76
CA ASP A 401 5.98 30.63 11.56
C ASP A 401 4.85 31.06 10.61
N LEU A 402 3.98 31.93 11.11
CA LEU A 402 2.77 32.43 10.44
C LEU A 402 2.86 33.95 10.25
N PRO A 403 3.67 34.45 9.30
CA PRO A 403 3.71 35.88 8.99
C PRO A 403 2.34 36.31 8.44
N GLY A 404 1.49 36.89 9.29
CA GLY A 404 0.12 37.30 8.96
C GLY A 404 -1.00 36.48 9.61
N GLY A 405 -0.68 35.49 10.46
CA GLY A 405 -1.66 34.66 11.16
C GLY A 405 -2.14 33.44 10.37
N ALA A 406 -3.21 32.80 10.84
CA ALA A 406 -3.68 31.48 10.38
C ALA A 406 -4.15 31.43 8.92
N ALA A 407 -4.55 32.59 8.36
CA ALA A 407 -4.97 32.72 6.96
C ALA A 407 -3.83 33.09 6.00
N SER A 408 -2.58 33.11 6.47
CA SER A 408 -1.42 33.45 5.65
C SER A 408 -1.03 32.30 4.72
N ASP A 409 -0.70 32.62 3.46
CA ASP A 409 -0.14 31.66 2.50
C ASP A 409 1.36 31.42 2.72
N ALA A 410 2.02 32.22 3.56
CA ALA A 410 3.46 32.21 3.76
C ALA A 410 3.87 31.44 5.03
N ILE A 411 3.34 30.23 5.20
CA ILE A 411 3.58 29.38 6.38
C ILE A 411 4.92 28.66 6.25
N ARG A 412 5.72 28.66 7.33
CA ARG A 412 6.98 27.91 7.41
C ARG A 412 6.96 26.95 8.57
N PHE A 413 7.60 25.79 8.37
CA PHE A 413 7.66 24.72 9.37
C PHE A 413 9.11 24.37 9.67
N ARG A 414 9.40 24.23 10.96
CA ARG A 414 10.62 23.60 11.46
C ARG A 414 10.22 22.43 12.34
N ILE A 415 10.72 21.24 12.02
CA ILE A 415 10.35 20.02 12.73
C ILE A 415 11.54 19.59 13.57
N LEU A 416 11.29 19.42 14.86
CA LEU A 416 12.29 19.06 15.84
C LEU A 416 11.92 17.71 16.49
N THR A 417 12.95 16.91 16.75
CA THR A 417 12.87 15.75 17.65
C THR A 417 13.85 15.97 18.79
N HIS A 418 13.40 15.87 20.04
CA HIS A 418 14.26 16.10 21.21
C HIS A 418 15.06 17.43 21.14
N GLY A 419 14.48 18.47 20.54
CA GLY A 419 15.12 19.77 20.34
C GLY A 419 16.12 19.85 19.17
N LEU A 420 16.34 18.77 18.44
CA LEU A 420 17.18 18.75 17.23
C LEU A 420 16.30 18.91 15.98
N GLU A 421 16.64 19.89 15.14
CA GLU A 421 15.98 20.11 13.86
C GLU A 421 16.29 18.95 12.90
N ILE A 422 15.24 18.26 12.46
CA ILE A 422 15.36 17.13 11.53
C ILE A 422 14.98 17.50 10.10
N VAL A 423 14.07 18.46 9.94
CA VAL A 423 13.61 18.95 8.64
C VAL A 423 13.29 20.44 8.72
N ARG A 424 13.78 21.19 7.72
CA ARG A 424 13.50 22.60 7.52
C ARG A 424 12.69 22.82 6.25
N ASP A 425 11.62 23.59 6.36
CA ASP A 425 10.76 23.99 5.23
C ASP A 425 10.34 22.80 4.33
N PRO A 426 9.70 21.75 4.89
CA PRO A 426 9.11 20.66 4.10
C PRO A 426 8.10 21.23 3.09
N ASP A 427 7.96 20.58 1.93
CA ASP A 427 7.08 21.03 0.85
C ASP A 427 5.64 21.25 1.38
N PHE A 428 5.23 22.50 1.41
CA PHE A 428 3.89 22.95 1.78
C PHE A 428 3.03 23.08 0.51
N CYS A 429 1.80 22.59 0.53
CA CYS A 429 0.88 22.63 -0.62
C CYS A 429 -0.47 23.23 -0.24
#